data_AF-A0A554R9A1-F1
#
_entry.id   AF-A0A554R9A1-F1
#
_cell.length_a   1.000
_cell.length_b   1.000
_cell.length_c   1.000
_cell.angle_alpha   90.00
_cell.angle_beta   90.00
_cell.angle_gamma   90.00
#
_symmetry.space_group_name_H-M   'P 1'
#
loop_
_entity.id
_entity.type
_entity.pdbx_description
1 polymer ?
#
loop_
_entity_poly.entity_id
_entity_poly.type
_entity_poly.pdbx_seq_one_letter_code
_entity_poly.pdbx_strand_id
1 'polypeptide(L)'
;MTQRKQISEQEHPSTPEAIRAAAFQLFGEHGFGGTSVRAIAKLAGIDPALVIRHFGSKESLFLETTPVEDYFKGSFDGPLDTLGEQIASFVLGKADARMLSVHTALMRASDSPRIRERLREMSGTFATNLAARLPGDDAYTRALLVSAQVSGLLSTLSAESIPPTTDRDQLAKLYGRAMQTLIDQY
;
A
#
# COMPACT_ATOMS: atom_id res chain seq x y z
N MET A 1 -12.51 -33.02 45.04
CA MET A 1 -12.48 -33.96 43.90
C MET A 1 -13.81 -33.81 43.18
N THR A 2 -13.97 -33.33 41.95
CA THR A 2 -13.02 -33.21 40.84
C THR A 2 -13.54 -32.12 39.90
N GLN A 3 -12.68 -31.15 39.57
CA GLN A 3 -12.84 -30.23 38.44
C GLN A 3 -12.96 -31.04 37.14
N ARG A 4 -14.08 -30.93 36.43
CA ARG A 4 -14.15 -31.29 35.00
C ARG A 4 -14.10 -30.01 34.18
N LYS A 5 -12.87 -29.65 33.81
CA LYS A 5 -12.46 -29.02 32.54
C LYS A 5 -13.60 -28.28 31.80
N GLN A 6 -13.72 -26.97 32.07
CA GLN A 6 -14.12 -26.02 31.02
C GLN A 6 -13.02 -26.06 29.96
N ILE A 7 -13.21 -26.90 28.95
CA ILE A 7 -12.47 -26.76 27.69
C ILE A 7 -13.20 -25.62 26.98
N SER A 8 -12.56 -24.45 26.96
CA SER A 8 -12.95 -23.29 26.18
C SER A 8 -13.44 -23.74 24.80
N GLU A 9 -14.70 -23.45 24.48
CA GLU A 9 -15.17 -23.36 23.09
C GLU A 9 -14.25 -22.36 22.40
N GLN A 10 -13.30 -22.86 21.62
CA GLN A 10 -12.56 -22.01 20.68
C GLN A 10 -13.59 -21.56 19.65
N GLU A 11 -14.00 -20.30 19.71
CA GLU A 11 -14.86 -19.69 18.69
C GLU A 11 -14.26 -19.99 17.32
N HIS A 12 -15.01 -20.73 16.48
CA HIS A 12 -14.58 -20.95 15.11
C HIS A 12 -14.60 -19.58 14.40
N PRO A 13 -13.51 -19.17 13.75
CA PRO A 13 -13.46 -17.90 13.05
C PRO A 13 -14.60 -17.84 12.04
N SER A 14 -15.26 -16.68 11.95
CA SER A 14 -16.27 -16.46 10.93
C SER A 14 -15.66 -16.66 9.53
N THR A 15 -16.47 -17.06 8.54
CA THR A 15 -15.97 -17.27 7.16
C THR A 15 -15.11 -16.12 6.63
N PRO A 16 -15.46 -14.83 6.82
CA PRO A 16 -14.61 -13.71 6.42
C PRO A 16 -13.26 -13.66 7.17
N GLU A 17 -13.22 -13.98 8.46
CA GLU A 17 -11.98 -14.00 9.25
C GLU A 17 -11.05 -15.13 8.81
N ALA A 18 -11.60 -16.33 8.57
CA ALA A 18 -10.83 -17.45 8.02
C ALA A 18 -10.21 -17.10 6.66
N ILE A 19 -10.97 -16.42 5.79
CA ILE A 19 -10.46 -15.96 4.49
C ILE A 19 -9.34 -14.92 4.67
N ARG A 20 -9.51 -13.94 5.56
CA ARG A 20 -8.48 -12.92 5.83
C ARG A 20 -7.20 -13.54 6.38
N ALA A 21 -7.31 -14.48 7.30
CA ALA A 21 -6.15 -15.18 7.87
C ALA A 21 -5.40 -15.98 6.80
N ALA A 22 -6.12 -16.77 6.00
CA ALA A 22 -5.53 -17.53 4.90
C ALA A 22 -4.88 -16.64 3.84
N ALA A 23 -5.54 -15.52 3.50
CA ALA A 23 -5.01 -14.54 2.56
C ALA A 23 -3.75 -13.86 3.10
N PHE A 24 -3.78 -13.36 4.33
CA PHE A 24 -2.61 -12.74 4.98
C PHE A 24 -1.39 -13.66 4.94
N GLN A 25 -1.58 -14.93 5.30
CA GLN A 25 -0.52 -15.93 5.26
C GLN A 25 0.02 -16.13 3.85
N LEU A 26 -0.85 -16.49 2.89
CA LEU A 26 -0.41 -16.83 1.54
C LEU A 26 0.18 -15.64 0.79
N PHE A 27 -0.34 -14.43 1.02
CA PHE A 27 0.23 -13.21 0.46
C PHE A 27 1.58 -12.86 1.08
N GLY A 28 1.77 -13.12 2.38
CA GLY A 28 3.06 -12.98 3.04
C GLY A 28 4.11 -13.95 2.50
N GLU A 29 3.71 -15.20 2.23
CA GLU A 29 4.62 -16.27 1.78
C GLU A 29 4.92 -16.23 0.27
N HIS A 30 3.93 -15.89 -0.56
CA HIS A 30 4.03 -16.02 -2.02
C HIS A 30 3.88 -14.70 -2.78
N GLY A 31 3.64 -13.61 -2.06
CA GLY A 31 3.34 -12.31 -2.64
C GLY A 31 2.00 -12.29 -3.40
N PHE A 32 1.59 -11.10 -3.85
CA PHE A 32 0.33 -10.95 -4.58
C PHE A 32 0.25 -11.86 -5.83
N GLY A 33 1.30 -11.91 -6.66
CA GLY A 33 1.31 -12.67 -7.91
C GLY A 33 1.22 -14.18 -7.72
N GLY A 34 1.90 -14.73 -6.70
CA GLY A 34 1.98 -16.18 -6.45
C GLY A 34 0.75 -16.78 -5.77
N THR A 35 -0.10 -15.97 -5.13
CA THR A 35 -1.30 -16.45 -4.45
C THR A 35 -2.50 -16.51 -5.39
N SER A 36 -3.34 -17.55 -5.30
CA SER A 36 -4.61 -17.61 -6.06
C SER A 36 -5.81 -17.65 -5.12
N VAL A 37 -6.99 -17.21 -5.60
CA VAL A 37 -8.26 -17.30 -4.85
C VAL A 37 -8.57 -18.74 -4.44
N ARG A 38 -8.24 -19.71 -5.32
CA ARG A 38 -8.41 -21.15 -5.04
C ARG A 38 -7.48 -21.62 -3.91
N ALA A 39 -6.24 -21.16 -3.88
CA ALA A 39 -5.30 -21.48 -2.81
C ALA A 39 -5.78 -20.91 -1.46
N ILE A 40 -6.27 -19.66 -1.45
CA ILE A 40 -6.85 -19.03 -0.27
C ILE A 40 -8.07 -19.81 0.22
N ALA A 41 -9.01 -20.12 -0.67
CA ALA A 41 -10.22 -20.86 -0.32
C ALA A 41 -9.91 -22.25 0.23
N LYS A 42 -8.94 -22.95 -0.39
CA LYS A 42 -8.46 -24.25 0.08
C LYS A 42 -7.87 -24.16 1.49
N LEU A 43 -7.04 -23.16 1.76
CA LEU A 43 -6.44 -22.96 3.09
C LEU A 43 -7.48 -22.56 4.14
N ALA A 44 -8.47 -21.74 3.75
CA ALA A 44 -9.59 -21.34 4.61
C ALA A 44 -10.66 -22.44 4.78
N GLY A 45 -10.59 -23.55 4.03
CA GLY A 45 -11.55 -24.66 4.11
C GLY A 45 -12.93 -24.35 3.52
N ILE A 46 -13.00 -23.49 2.50
CA ILE A 46 -14.27 -23.00 1.93
C ILE A 46 -14.32 -23.11 0.40
N ASP A 47 -15.51 -22.86 -0.16
CA ASP A 47 -15.70 -22.73 -1.60
C ASP A 47 -15.06 -21.42 -2.15
N PRO A 48 -14.29 -21.46 -3.27
CA PRO A 48 -13.70 -20.27 -3.88
C PRO A 48 -14.70 -19.15 -4.23
N ALA A 49 -15.95 -19.48 -4.56
CA ALA A 49 -16.99 -18.49 -4.86
C ALA A 49 -17.34 -17.64 -3.63
N LEU A 50 -17.18 -18.18 -2.42
CA LEU A 50 -17.41 -17.42 -1.18
C LEU A 50 -16.34 -16.34 -0.99
N VAL A 51 -15.10 -16.56 -1.43
CA VAL A 51 -14.06 -15.52 -1.38
C VAL A 51 -14.47 -14.31 -2.23
N ILE A 52 -14.90 -14.53 -3.47
CA ILE A 52 -15.35 -13.46 -4.36
C ILE A 52 -16.63 -12.80 -3.84
N ARG A 53 -17.56 -13.58 -3.28
CA ARG A 53 -18.78 -13.03 -2.69
C ARG A 53 -18.50 -12.10 -1.51
N HIS A 54 -17.54 -12.44 -0.65
CA HIS A 54 -17.23 -11.65 0.54
C HIS A 54 -16.33 -10.44 0.23
N PHE A 55 -15.39 -10.59 -0.70
CA PHE A 55 -14.32 -9.61 -0.90
C PHE A 55 -14.34 -8.95 -2.29
N GLY A 56 -15.18 -9.41 -3.21
CA GLY A 56 -15.31 -8.87 -4.57
C GLY A 56 -14.18 -9.30 -5.51
N SER A 57 -12.93 -9.14 -5.09
CA SER A 57 -11.75 -9.52 -5.89
C SER A 57 -10.57 -9.96 -5.02
N LYS A 58 -9.59 -10.62 -5.65
CA LYS A 58 -8.33 -10.99 -5.00
C LYS A 58 -7.55 -9.75 -4.56
N GLU A 59 -7.56 -8.71 -5.39
CA GLU A 59 -6.93 -7.42 -5.14
C GLU A 59 -7.54 -6.74 -3.92
N SER A 60 -8.87 -6.73 -3.79
CA SER A 60 -9.51 -6.15 -2.60
C SER A 60 -9.13 -6.90 -1.33
N LEU A 61 -9.13 -8.24 -1.38
CA LEU A 61 -8.69 -9.06 -0.26
C LEU A 61 -7.22 -8.85 0.09
N PHE A 62 -6.35 -8.69 -0.91
CA PHE A 62 -4.93 -8.37 -0.71
C PHE A 62 -4.75 -7.05 0.04
N LEU A 63 -5.50 -6.02 -0.35
CA LEU A 63 -5.40 -4.69 0.25
C LEU A 63 -5.98 -4.61 1.66
N GLU A 64 -7.00 -5.40 1.96
CA GLU A 64 -7.54 -5.52 3.32
C GLU A 64 -6.60 -6.22 4.29
N THR A 65 -5.74 -7.10 3.77
CA THR A 65 -4.84 -7.92 4.58
C THR A 65 -3.41 -7.40 4.59
N THR A 66 -3.09 -6.43 3.73
CA THR A 66 -1.75 -5.83 3.67
C THR A 66 -1.76 -4.47 4.37
N PRO A 67 -0.91 -4.25 5.39
CA PRO A 67 -0.82 -2.96 6.06
C PRO A 67 -0.10 -1.97 5.14
N VAL A 68 -0.87 -1.15 4.42
CA VAL A 68 -0.31 -0.21 3.44
C VAL A 68 0.24 1.05 4.13
N GLU A 69 -0.31 1.40 5.29
CA GLU A 69 0.08 2.54 6.11
C GLU A 69 1.54 2.48 6.55
N ASP A 70 2.02 1.26 6.84
CA ASP A 70 3.36 1.05 7.35
C ASP A 70 4.45 1.45 6.34
N TYR A 71 4.15 1.44 5.04
CA TYR A 71 5.10 1.83 3.98
C TYR A 71 5.45 3.32 3.99
N PHE A 72 4.55 4.16 4.49
CA PHE A 72 4.70 5.62 4.49
C PHE A 72 4.91 6.20 5.90
N LYS A 73 4.99 5.34 6.90
CA LYS A 73 5.18 5.74 8.30
C LYS A 73 6.59 6.32 8.48
N GLY A 74 6.68 7.54 9.00
CA GLY A 74 7.95 8.24 9.22
C GLY A 74 8.64 8.72 7.93
N SER A 75 8.03 8.54 6.75
CA SER A 75 8.58 9.00 5.47
C SER A 75 8.80 10.51 5.39
N PHE A 76 8.20 11.26 6.32
CA PHE A 76 8.30 12.71 6.39
C PHE A 76 8.99 13.20 7.66
N ASP A 77 9.80 12.41 8.36
CA ASP A 77 10.43 12.91 9.61
C ASP A 77 11.71 13.74 9.35
N GLY A 78 12.22 13.72 8.12
CA GLY A 78 13.46 14.40 7.70
C GLY A 78 13.32 15.91 7.45
N PRO A 79 14.45 16.63 7.26
CA PRO A 79 14.48 18.07 6.96
C PRO A 79 13.64 18.45 5.73
N LEU A 80 12.87 19.53 5.81
CA LEU A 80 11.95 19.94 4.72
C LEU A 80 12.68 20.37 3.45
N ASP A 81 13.83 21.02 3.58
CA ASP A 81 14.69 21.53 2.50
C ASP A 81 15.25 20.44 1.57
N THR A 82 15.18 19.19 2.00
CA THR A 82 15.66 18.02 1.23
C THR A 82 14.61 16.93 1.09
N LEU A 83 13.39 17.17 1.59
CA LEU A 83 12.37 16.14 1.71
C LEU A 83 11.92 15.58 0.36
N GLY A 84 11.82 16.42 -0.68
CA GLY A 84 11.47 15.99 -2.03
C GLY A 84 12.47 14.97 -2.58
N GLU A 85 13.77 15.24 -2.47
CA GLU A 85 14.82 14.31 -2.89
C GLU A 85 14.82 13.03 -2.05
N GLN A 86 14.57 13.13 -0.74
CA GLN A 86 14.46 11.96 0.15
C GLN A 86 13.29 11.06 -0.23
N ILE A 87 12.11 11.63 -0.51
CA ILE A 87 10.95 10.87 -0.97
C ILE A 87 11.25 10.17 -2.30
N ALA A 88 11.81 10.89 -3.29
CA ALA A 88 12.17 10.31 -4.58
C ALA A 88 13.17 9.16 -4.44
N SER A 89 14.22 9.37 -3.63
CA SER A 89 15.26 8.38 -3.36
C SER A 89 14.70 7.15 -2.65
N PHE A 90 13.76 7.33 -1.73
CA PHE A 90 13.07 6.23 -1.06
C PHE A 90 12.29 5.38 -2.08
N VAL A 91 11.48 6.03 -2.93
CA VAL A 91 10.66 5.32 -3.92
C VAL A 91 11.53 4.62 -4.97
N LEU A 92 12.62 5.25 -5.44
CA LEU A 92 13.50 4.68 -6.47
C LEU A 92 14.49 3.64 -5.96
N GLY A 93 14.91 3.76 -4.69
CA GLY A 93 15.96 2.94 -4.10
C GLY A 93 15.46 1.86 -3.15
N LYS A 94 14.34 2.10 -2.46
CA LYS A 94 13.83 1.25 -1.37
C LYS A 94 12.42 0.71 -1.59
N ALA A 95 11.71 1.09 -2.66
CA ALA A 95 10.48 0.41 -3.01
C ALA A 95 10.79 -1.06 -3.33
N ASP A 96 10.44 -1.93 -2.40
CA ASP A 96 10.62 -3.36 -2.57
C ASP A 96 9.55 -3.93 -3.52
N ALA A 97 9.75 -5.18 -3.94
CA ALA A 97 8.78 -5.88 -4.77
C ALA A 97 7.37 -5.92 -4.14
N ARG A 98 7.29 -5.86 -2.80
CA ARG A 98 6.03 -5.90 -2.07
C ARG A 98 5.26 -4.59 -2.24
N MET A 99 5.88 -3.43 -2.02
CA MET A 99 5.30 -2.10 -2.25
C MET A 99 4.80 -1.96 -3.70
N LEU A 100 5.62 -2.36 -4.68
CA LEU A 100 5.22 -2.31 -6.09
C LEU A 100 4.05 -3.26 -6.39
N SER A 101 4.01 -4.45 -5.77
CA SER A 101 2.88 -5.37 -5.91
C SER A 101 1.59 -4.82 -5.32
N VAL A 102 1.67 -4.08 -4.21
CA VAL A 102 0.54 -3.39 -3.58
C VAL A 102 0.00 -2.31 -4.49
N HIS A 103 0.89 -1.46 -5.02
CA HIS A 103 0.51 -0.41 -5.96
C HIS A 103 -0.16 -1.00 -7.21
N THR A 104 0.42 -2.08 -7.77
CA THR A 104 -0.15 -2.79 -8.92
C THR A 104 -1.55 -3.34 -8.61
N ALA A 105 -1.75 -3.95 -7.44
CA ALA A 105 -3.04 -4.48 -7.03
C ALA A 105 -4.09 -3.37 -6.85
N LEU A 106 -3.70 -2.23 -6.27
CA LEU A 106 -4.54 -1.03 -6.15
C LEU A 106 -5.02 -0.55 -7.51
N MET A 107 -4.10 -0.40 -8.47
CA MET A 107 -4.45 0.10 -9.81
C MET A 107 -5.34 -0.88 -10.58
N ARG A 108 -5.16 -2.20 -10.41
CA ARG A 108 -6.02 -3.21 -11.04
C ARG A 108 -7.44 -3.23 -10.48
N ALA A 109 -7.62 -2.82 -9.24
CA ALA A 109 -8.92 -2.87 -8.56
C ALA A 109 -9.60 -1.52 -8.43
N SER A 110 -9.10 -0.46 -9.08
CA SER A 110 -9.66 0.88 -8.99
C SER A 110 -11.09 1.01 -9.52
N ASP A 111 -11.59 0.02 -10.28
CA ASP A 111 -13.00 -0.03 -10.69
C ASP A 111 -13.95 -0.39 -9.54
N SER A 112 -13.42 -0.94 -8.44
CA SER A 112 -14.17 -1.17 -7.20
C SER A 112 -14.37 0.13 -6.42
N PRO A 113 -15.61 0.52 -6.07
CA PRO A 113 -15.87 1.70 -5.23
C PRO A 113 -15.10 1.69 -3.91
N ARG A 114 -14.98 0.51 -3.30
CA ARG A 114 -14.26 0.31 -2.05
C ARG A 114 -12.76 0.61 -2.18
N ILE A 115 -12.16 0.22 -3.30
CA ILE A 115 -10.73 0.48 -3.55
C ILE A 115 -10.49 1.94 -3.91
N ARG A 116 -11.43 2.58 -4.62
CA ARG A 116 -11.35 4.05 -4.83
C ARG A 116 -11.40 4.82 -3.52
N GLU A 117 -12.31 4.43 -2.62
CA GLU A 117 -12.39 5.03 -1.29
C GLU A 117 -11.09 4.86 -0.52
N ARG A 118 -10.53 3.66 -0.53
CA ARG A 118 -9.24 3.37 0.08
C ARG A 118 -8.08 4.20 -0.51
N LEU A 119 -8.00 4.33 -1.83
CA LEU A 119 -7.01 5.18 -2.51
C LEU A 119 -7.15 6.66 -2.14
N ARG A 120 -8.40 7.13 -2.04
CA ARG A 120 -8.72 8.49 -1.60
C ARG A 120 -8.27 8.71 -0.16
N GLU A 121 -8.54 7.76 0.74
CA GLU A 121 -8.09 7.80 2.13
C GLU A 121 -6.56 7.83 2.23
N MET A 122 -5.87 6.93 1.53
CA MET A 122 -4.39 6.88 1.53
C MET A 122 -3.78 8.21 1.07
N SER A 123 -4.27 8.75 -0.05
CA SER A 123 -3.79 10.03 -0.58
C SER A 123 -4.13 11.18 0.38
N GLY A 124 -5.30 11.15 1.01
CA GLY A 124 -5.73 12.13 2.01
C GLY A 124 -4.89 12.08 3.29
N THR A 125 -4.56 10.89 3.80
CA THR A 125 -3.68 10.70 4.97
C THR A 125 -2.26 11.16 4.65
N PHE A 126 -1.72 10.81 3.48
CA PHE A 126 -0.44 11.32 3.00
C PHE A 126 -0.43 12.85 2.99
N ALA A 127 -1.43 13.45 2.32
CA ALA A 127 -1.54 14.89 2.18
C ALA A 127 -1.67 15.59 3.54
N THR A 128 -2.49 15.05 4.45
CA THR A 128 -2.68 15.58 5.81
C THR A 128 -1.37 15.56 6.60
N ASN A 129 -0.65 14.44 6.60
CA ASN A 129 0.59 14.29 7.36
C ASN A 129 1.70 15.20 6.84
N LEU A 130 1.85 15.33 5.51
CA LEU A 130 2.84 16.22 4.93
C LEU A 130 2.44 17.69 5.13
N ALA A 131 1.19 18.06 4.88
CA ALA A 131 0.70 19.44 5.05
C ALA A 131 0.87 19.97 6.47
N ALA A 132 0.77 19.11 7.49
CA ALA A 132 1.03 19.48 8.88
C ALA A 132 2.46 20.01 9.13
N ARG A 133 3.40 19.73 8.23
CA ARG A 133 4.78 20.21 8.28
C ARG A 133 5.05 21.39 7.35
N LEU A 134 4.21 21.60 6.32
CA LEU A 134 4.49 22.59 5.28
C LEU A 134 4.13 24.00 5.76
N PRO A 135 5.03 24.98 5.63
CA PRO A 135 4.71 26.39 5.85
C PRO A 135 3.93 26.98 4.65
N GLY A 136 3.25 28.10 4.91
CA GLY A 136 2.60 28.90 3.87
C GLY A 136 1.23 28.40 3.43
N ASP A 137 0.69 29.06 2.41
CA ASP A 137 -0.66 28.79 1.90
C ASP A 137 -0.72 27.47 1.10
N ASP A 138 -1.95 26.97 0.91
CA ASP A 138 -2.27 25.80 0.11
C ASP A 138 -1.51 24.51 0.50
N ALA A 139 -1.04 24.41 1.75
CA ALA A 139 -0.24 23.29 2.25
C ALA A 139 -0.86 21.92 1.93
N TYR A 140 -2.17 21.77 2.11
CA TYR A 140 -2.88 20.52 1.77
C TYR A 140 -2.86 20.23 0.27
N THR A 141 -3.16 21.22 -0.57
CA THR A 141 -3.15 21.07 -2.03
C THR A 141 -1.77 20.71 -2.54
N ARG A 142 -0.72 21.40 -2.05
CA ARG A 142 0.67 21.11 -2.37
C ARG A 142 1.06 19.69 -1.96
N ALA A 143 0.71 19.29 -0.74
CA ALA A 143 0.95 17.93 -0.25
C ALA A 143 0.20 16.85 -1.04
N LEU A 144 -1.03 17.14 -1.48
CA LEU A 144 -1.81 16.25 -2.34
C LEU A 144 -1.15 16.09 -3.72
N LEU A 145 -0.59 17.16 -4.29
CA LEU A 145 0.17 17.09 -5.54
C LEU A 145 1.47 16.28 -5.38
N VAL A 146 2.17 16.39 -4.25
CA VAL A 146 3.31 15.52 -3.93
C VAL A 146 2.87 14.05 -3.86
N SER A 147 1.73 13.75 -3.22
CA SER A 147 1.16 12.39 -3.19
C SER A 147 0.88 11.86 -4.60
N ALA A 148 0.35 12.71 -5.49
CA ALA A 148 0.08 12.34 -6.88
C ALA A 148 1.36 12.03 -7.66
N GLN A 149 2.43 12.80 -7.44
CA GLN A 149 3.75 12.52 -8.03
C GLN A 149 4.30 11.18 -7.53
N VAL A 150 4.26 10.91 -6.21
CA VAL A 150 4.66 9.60 -5.66
C VAL A 150 3.88 8.44 -6.29
N SER A 151 2.56 8.57 -6.41
CA SER A 151 1.71 7.55 -7.04
C SER A 151 2.06 7.36 -8.53
N GLY A 152 2.33 8.44 -9.25
CA GLY A 152 2.79 8.39 -10.65
C GLY A 152 4.12 7.65 -10.79
N LEU A 153 5.10 7.97 -9.94
CA LEU A 153 6.39 7.30 -9.93
C LEU A 153 6.26 5.81 -9.62
N LEU A 154 5.48 5.44 -8.59
CA LEU A 154 5.18 4.04 -8.27
C LEU A 154 4.52 3.32 -9.45
N SER A 155 3.62 3.99 -10.18
CA SER A 155 2.98 3.44 -11.37
C SER A 155 3.99 3.11 -12.47
N THR A 156 4.94 4.00 -12.73
CA THR A 156 6.02 3.75 -13.70
C THR A 156 6.90 2.58 -13.26
N LEU A 157 7.31 2.54 -11.98
CA LEU A 157 8.12 1.45 -11.44
C LEU A 157 7.42 0.09 -11.44
N SER A 158 6.10 0.08 -11.28
CA SER A 158 5.28 -1.12 -11.34
C SER A 158 5.05 -1.64 -12.76
N ALA A 159 5.00 -0.75 -13.75
CA ALA A 159 4.73 -1.10 -15.15
C ALA A 159 6.01 -1.45 -15.93
N GLU A 160 7.12 -0.78 -15.64
CA GLU A 160 8.35 -0.88 -16.40
C GLU A 160 9.55 -1.17 -15.50
N SER A 161 10.48 -1.98 -16.00
CA SER A 161 11.79 -2.11 -15.37
C SER A 161 12.64 -0.90 -15.75
N ILE A 162 13.04 -0.09 -14.77
CA ILE A 162 14.08 0.91 -15.00
C ILE A 162 15.31 0.20 -15.59
N PRO A 163 15.82 0.64 -16.76
CA PRO A 163 17.03 0.05 -17.34
C PRO A 163 18.16 0.01 -16.32
N PRO A 164 18.93 -1.09 -16.22
CA PRO A 164 20.02 -1.19 -15.25
C PRO A 164 21.10 -0.11 -15.42
N THR A 165 21.18 0.49 -16.61
CA THR A 165 22.12 1.57 -16.96
C THR A 165 21.64 2.96 -16.51
N THR A 166 20.40 3.09 -16.04
CA THR A 166 19.85 4.39 -15.59
C THR A 166 20.45 4.76 -14.24
N ASP A 167 21.01 5.97 -14.16
CA ASP A 167 21.47 6.57 -12.91
C ASP A 167 20.25 6.89 -12.02
N ARG A 168 20.01 6.05 -11.01
CA ARG A 168 18.90 6.20 -10.07
C ARG A 168 19.06 7.42 -9.17
N ASP A 169 20.29 7.82 -8.86
CA ASP A 169 20.56 9.00 -8.04
C ASP A 169 20.25 10.27 -8.83
N GLN A 170 20.62 10.30 -10.12
CA GLN A 170 20.24 11.39 -11.01
C GLN A 170 18.71 11.47 -11.18
N LEU A 171 18.03 10.32 -11.35
CA LEU A 171 16.58 10.27 -11.45
C LEU A 171 15.91 10.76 -10.16
N ALA A 172 16.42 10.37 -8.99
CA ALA A 172 15.93 10.82 -7.70
C ALA A 172 16.10 12.33 -7.51
N LYS A 173 17.24 12.89 -7.92
CA LYS A 173 17.46 14.35 -7.90
C LYS A 173 16.50 15.10 -8.81
N LEU A 174 16.29 14.63 -10.04
CA LEU A 174 15.40 15.28 -11.00
C LEU A 174 13.94 15.24 -10.52
N TYR A 175 13.46 14.07 -10.10
CA TYR A 175 12.10 13.90 -9.62
C TYR A 175 11.87 14.57 -8.27
N GLY A 176 12.88 14.49 -7.39
CA GLY A 176 12.89 15.11 -6.08
C GLY A 176 12.80 16.63 -6.13
N ARG A 177 13.47 17.29 -7.08
CA ARG A 177 13.34 18.74 -7.31
C ARG A 177 11.91 19.15 -7.65
N ALA A 178 11.20 18.37 -8.46
CA ALA A 178 9.81 18.67 -8.81
C ALA A 178 8.89 18.59 -7.57
N MET A 179 9.10 17.62 -6.69
CA MET A 179 8.42 17.56 -5.39
C MET A 179 8.86 18.70 -4.47
N GLN A 180 10.15 19.05 -4.49
CA GLN A 180 10.72 20.09 -3.64
C GLN A 180 10.14 21.47 -3.96
N THR A 181 9.85 21.79 -5.22
CA THR A 181 9.13 23.03 -5.58
C THR A 181 7.75 23.13 -4.91
N LEU A 182 7.05 22.00 -4.74
CA LEU A 182 5.79 21.97 -4.00
C LEU A 182 6.02 22.06 -2.48
N ILE A 183 7.19 21.72 -1.95
CA ILE A 183 7.51 21.74 -0.52
C ILE A 183 8.05 23.10 -0.06
N ASP A 184 8.88 23.75 -0.89
CA ASP A 184 9.52 25.03 -0.56
C ASP A 184 8.60 26.25 -0.74
N GLN A 185 7.47 26.06 -1.45
CA GLN A 185 6.60 27.12 -1.98
C GLN A 185 7.23 27.72 -3.27
N TYR A 186 6.37 28.11 -4.23
CA TYR A 186 6.75 28.56 -5.58
C TYR A 186 7.84 29.64 -5.61
#